data_AF-A0AAW0ZDM7-F1
#
_entry.id   AF-A0AAW0ZDM7-F1
#
_cell.length_a   1.000
_cell.length_b   1.000
_cell.length_c   1.000
_cell.angle_alpha   90.00
_cell.angle_beta   90.00
_cell.angle_gamma   90.00
#
_symmetry.space_group_name_H-M   'P 1'
#
loop_
_entity.id
_entity.type
_entity.pdbx_description
1 polymer ?
#
loop_
_entity_poly.entity_id
_entity_poly.type
_entity_poly.pdbx_seq_one_letter_code
_entity_poly.pdbx_strand_id
1 'polypeptide(L)'
;MLNRSATMSKNTGASQENEENVSASERRNSTTKRRQSGDDKVIRFRCDFPSTQVKVMLARGWIQVTEPNDQNWHLWWCEINDVRQALDLKLASHQRIPHFRNHYELTRKNYLYRNLKRYKKLLLKSNKMDEAKLCDGMPLTYELPNDFRLFAEEYHKQPGSTWIVKPAGRSQGKGIFLFRKLKDLSEWCSKEFGQQVETSPPETFIVQKYVENPYLLAGRKFDLRIYTLVTSFHPLKVWLAREGFARLSGELFDLENIDDSRVHLTNMAIQLQTQASDDKQELKKGCKWALMKVREYLTARHGPDAVEALFQQIAGVIMASLLAVQSVIMQGKNSFELYGYDTLLDEDLTPWLLEVNASPALTGTDTEDYRLKFDLVDDALNVLDLEARFSGRETRIGGFDLLWNDGPVWTHCPNPSVCGEPPTDLRKLNVFLGARNDRVEQLRRLSECLKEKKSRVQNEIERK
;
A
#
# COMPACT_ATOMS: atom_id res chain seq x y z
N MET A 1 55.46 9.60 -39.99
CA MET A 1 55.57 11.07 -39.99
C MET A 1 55.70 11.52 -38.53
N LEU A 2 56.95 11.52 -38.05
CA LEU A 2 57.71 12.69 -37.55
C LEU A 2 57.32 13.06 -36.10
N ASN A 3 58.02 12.48 -35.10
CA ASN A 3 59.22 13.01 -34.41
C ASN A 3 58.88 14.20 -33.48
N ARG A 4 59.27 14.23 -32.20
CA ARG A 4 60.66 14.21 -31.73
C ARG A 4 60.82 13.74 -30.27
N SER A 5 61.96 13.10 -30.04
CA SER A 5 62.57 12.75 -28.76
C SER A 5 63.41 13.90 -28.15
N ALA A 6 63.77 13.70 -26.87
CA ALA A 6 65.12 13.83 -26.29
C ALA A 6 65.47 15.01 -25.34
N THR A 7 65.62 14.64 -24.05
CA THR A 7 66.81 14.75 -23.15
C THR A 7 67.30 16.05 -22.46
N MET A 8 67.73 15.82 -21.20
CA MET A 8 68.71 16.51 -20.32
C MET A 8 68.24 17.79 -19.59
N SER A 9 68.58 18.09 -18.32
CA SER A 9 69.84 17.90 -17.58
C SER A 9 69.69 17.99 -16.04
N LYS A 10 70.82 17.74 -15.35
CA LYS A 10 71.11 17.51 -13.91
C LYS A 10 71.12 18.75 -12.98
N ASN A 11 70.95 18.53 -11.67
CA ASN A 11 71.73 19.14 -10.55
C ASN A 11 71.40 18.39 -9.22
N THR A 12 72.32 17.63 -8.60
CA THR A 12 73.27 17.95 -7.48
C THR A 12 72.57 18.26 -6.14
N GLY A 13 72.58 17.36 -5.14
CA GLY A 13 73.55 17.27 -4.01
C GLY A 13 73.10 18.18 -2.83
N ALA A 14 73.10 17.87 -1.53
CA ALA A 14 73.59 16.79 -0.67
C ALA A 14 72.84 16.93 0.72
N SER A 15 72.44 15.84 1.39
CA SER A 15 72.99 15.27 2.64
C SER A 15 72.70 16.00 3.98
N GLN A 16 72.02 15.30 4.90
CA GLN A 16 72.37 14.97 6.32
C GLN A 16 71.09 14.75 7.15
N GLU A 17 70.80 13.50 7.52
CA GLU A 17 71.09 12.86 8.83
C GLU A 17 70.07 13.24 9.92
N ASN A 18 69.22 12.28 10.31
CA ASN A 18 69.19 11.81 11.70
C ASN A 18 68.44 10.49 11.84
N GLU A 19 69.11 9.62 12.59
CA GLU A 19 68.84 8.24 12.93
C GLU A 19 67.71 8.04 13.95
N GLU A 20 67.18 6.81 13.92
CA GLU A 20 66.71 5.99 15.05
C GLU A 20 65.56 6.46 15.95
N ASN A 21 64.41 5.77 15.84
CA ASN A 21 64.05 4.79 16.88
C ASN A 21 62.87 3.90 16.45
N VAL A 22 63.18 2.62 16.26
CA VAL A 22 62.20 1.54 16.19
C VAL A 22 61.90 1.09 17.61
N SER A 23 60.64 1.18 18.06
CA SER A 23 60.16 0.35 19.16
C SER A 23 58.72 -0.08 18.95
N ALA A 24 58.50 -1.36 19.26
CA ALA A 24 57.32 -2.14 19.02
C ALA A 24 56.09 -1.68 19.83
N SER A 25 54.92 -1.69 19.18
CA SER A 25 53.69 -2.17 19.82
C SER A 25 52.60 -2.47 18.79
N GLU A 26 52.57 -3.71 18.31
CA GLU A 26 51.34 -4.30 17.80
C GLU A 26 50.37 -4.47 18.98
N ARG A 27 49.41 -3.54 19.11
CA ARG A 27 48.23 -3.75 19.95
C ARG A 27 47.02 -4.00 19.06
N ARG A 28 46.60 -5.27 19.08
CA ARG A 28 45.28 -5.78 18.73
C ARG A 28 44.19 -4.82 19.21
N ASN A 29 43.53 -4.14 18.30
CA ASN A 29 42.21 -3.55 18.56
C ASN A 29 41.14 -4.52 18.05
N SER A 30 40.77 -5.47 18.93
CA SER A 30 39.53 -6.22 18.83
C SER A 30 38.36 -5.24 18.93
N THR A 31 37.71 -4.95 17.79
CA THR A 31 36.46 -4.21 17.77
C THR A 31 35.32 -5.12 18.20
N THR A 32 35.17 -5.25 19.52
CA THR A 32 33.98 -5.85 20.12
C THR A 32 32.81 -4.91 19.83
N LYS A 33 32.02 -5.20 18.80
CA LYS A 33 30.72 -4.56 18.56
C LYS A 33 29.83 -4.83 19.77
N ARG A 34 29.79 -3.88 20.72
CA ARG A 34 28.76 -3.82 21.75
C ARG A 34 27.42 -3.69 21.05
N ARG A 35 26.66 -4.79 20.97
CA ARG A 35 25.21 -4.74 20.75
C ARG A 35 24.64 -3.93 21.91
N GLN A 36 24.21 -2.70 21.66
CA GLN A 36 23.39 -1.96 22.62
C GLN A 36 22.17 -2.83 22.94
N SER A 37 21.91 -3.03 24.23
CA SER A 37 20.70 -3.67 24.73
C SER A 37 19.49 -2.93 24.17
N GLY A 38 18.59 -3.65 23.50
CA GLY A 38 17.43 -3.09 22.77
C GLY A 38 16.34 -2.43 23.64
N ASP A 39 16.60 -2.16 24.91
CA ASP A 39 15.59 -1.60 25.83
C ASP A 39 15.62 -0.06 25.91
N ASP A 40 16.54 0.64 25.23
CA ASP A 40 16.69 2.10 25.38
C ASP A 40 17.03 2.86 24.07
N LYS A 41 16.61 2.32 22.92
CA LYS A 41 16.81 3.01 21.64
C LYS A 41 15.75 4.12 21.50
N VAL A 42 16.12 5.34 21.85
CA VAL A 42 15.29 6.53 21.64
C VAL A 42 15.05 6.74 20.14
N ILE A 43 13.83 6.42 19.68
CA ILE A 43 13.42 6.65 18.30
C ILE A 43 13.08 8.12 18.11
N ARG A 44 13.59 8.67 17.01
CA ARG A 44 13.36 10.05 16.57
C ARG A 44 12.58 10.04 15.28
N PHE A 45 11.58 10.90 15.15
CA PHE A 45 10.78 11.02 13.93
C PHE A 45 10.69 12.47 13.46
N ARG A 46 10.52 12.65 12.15
CA ARG A 46 10.20 13.93 11.53
C ARG A 46 8.84 13.80 10.85
N CYS A 47 7.97 14.79 11.04
CA CYS A 47 6.72 14.94 10.33
C CYS A 47 6.39 16.43 10.33
N ASP A 48 6.27 17.00 9.13
CA ASP A 48 6.25 18.45 8.93
C ASP A 48 4.82 19.02 8.94
N PHE A 49 3.82 18.21 9.33
CA PHE A 49 2.41 18.57 9.36
C PHE A 49 1.68 17.92 10.55
N PRO A 50 0.71 18.62 11.19
CA PRO A 50 -0.12 18.02 12.23
C PRO A 50 -0.92 16.85 11.68
N SER A 51 -0.84 15.69 12.33
CA SER A 51 -1.47 14.48 11.81
C SER A 51 -1.75 13.44 12.90
N THR A 52 -2.59 12.45 12.59
CA THR A 52 -2.79 11.26 13.44
C THR A 52 -1.46 10.54 13.68
N GLN A 53 -0.58 10.55 12.69
CA GLN A 53 0.73 9.92 12.73
C GLN A 53 1.64 10.53 13.80
N VAL A 54 1.66 11.87 13.90
CA VAL A 54 2.36 12.58 14.98
C VAL A 54 1.83 12.14 16.35
N LYS A 55 0.50 12.09 16.52
CA LYS A 55 -0.13 11.67 17.78
C LYS A 55 0.25 10.24 18.17
N VAL A 56 0.29 9.32 17.21
CA VAL A 56 0.71 7.93 17.43
C VAL A 56 2.17 7.86 17.85
N MET A 57 3.08 8.51 17.13
CA MET A 57 4.51 8.47 17.43
C MET A 57 4.82 9.08 18.81
N LEU A 58 4.16 10.19 19.17
CA LEU A 58 4.27 10.78 20.50
C LEU A 58 3.72 9.86 21.59
N ALA A 59 2.58 9.19 21.36
CA ALA A 59 2.02 8.22 22.30
C ALA A 59 2.92 7.00 22.52
N ARG A 60 3.75 6.63 21.54
CA ARG A 60 4.81 5.62 21.68
C ARG A 60 6.03 6.09 22.47
N GLY A 61 6.11 7.38 22.82
CA GLY A 61 7.27 7.99 23.48
C GLY A 61 8.41 8.34 22.52
N TRP A 62 8.15 8.41 21.21
CA TRP A 62 9.17 8.83 20.24
C TRP A 62 9.36 10.35 20.27
N ILE A 63 10.56 10.81 19.94
CA ILE A 63 10.92 12.23 19.98
C ILE A 63 10.76 12.85 18.59
N GLN A 64 10.00 13.93 18.48
CA GLN A 64 9.88 14.68 17.23
C GLN A 64 11.13 15.55 17.00
N VAL A 65 11.67 15.48 15.79
CA VAL A 65 12.72 16.37 15.28
C VAL A 65 12.01 17.51 14.54
N THR A 66 12.21 18.73 15.01
CA THR A 66 11.57 19.94 14.46
C THR A 66 12.50 20.78 13.61
N GLU A 67 13.82 20.60 13.73
CA GLU A 67 14.80 21.34 12.93
C GLU A 67 14.90 20.75 11.52
N PRO A 68 14.63 21.50 10.44
CA PRO A 68 14.58 20.95 9.08
C PRO A 68 15.91 20.37 8.57
N ASN A 69 17.03 20.84 9.12
CA ASN A 69 18.38 20.43 8.75
C ASN A 69 18.92 19.28 9.62
N ASP A 70 18.24 18.93 10.70
CA ASP A 70 18.65 17.81 11.55
C ASP A 70 18.32 16.49 10.83
N GLN A 71 19.37 15.71 10.55
CA GLN A 71 19.28 14.40 9.93
C GLN A 71 19.21 13.24 10.95
N ASN A 72 19.22 13.55 12.25
CA ASN A 72 19.14 12.58 13.34
C ASN A 72 17.71 12.08 13.59
N TRP A 73 17.08 11.57 12.54
CA TRP A 73 15.76 10.95 12.59
C TRP A 73 15.85 9.50 12.12
N HIS A 74 14.94 8.66 12.59
CA HIS A 74 14.80 7.26 12.18
C HIS A 74 13.66 7.10 11.18
N LEU A 75 12.63 7.92 11.29
CA LEU A 75 11.47 7.93 10.41
C LEU A 75 11.16 9.36 10.00
N TRP A 76 11.12 9.64 8.71
CA TRP A 76 10.53 10.88 8.20
C TRP A 76 9.21 10.55 7.52
N TRP A 77 8.11 10.88 8.18
CA TRP A 77 6.77 10.74 7.62
C TRP A 77 6.43 11.99 6.81
N CYS A 78 6.78 11.96 5.53
CA CYS A 78 6.52 13.04 4.58
C CYS A 78 5.25 12.80 3.74
N GLU A 79 4.73 13.85 3.09
CA GLU A 79 3.64 13.71 2.11
C GLU A 79 4.19 13.29 0.74
N ILE A 80 3.30 12.82 -0.16
CA ILE A 80 3.66 12.37 -1.52
C ILE A 80 4.45 13.43 -2.29
N ASN A 81 4.11 14.71 -2.11
CA ASN A 81 4.75 15.81 -2.81
C ASN A 81 6.23 15.99 -2.41
N ASP A 82 6.58 15.59 -1.18
CA ASP A 82 7.92 15.73 -0.62
C ASP A 82 8.76 14.47 -0.84
N VAL A 83 8.17 13.37 -1.32
CA VAL A 83 8.85 12.08 -1.53
C VAL A 83 10.08 12.20 -2.42
N ARG A 84 10.00 13.01 -3.48
CA ARG A 84 11.15 13.23 -4.38
C ARG A 84 12.31 13.84 -3.61
N GLN A 85 12.04 14.94 -2.90
CA GLN A 85 13.05 15.60 -2.07
C GLN A 85 13.62 14.64 -1.01
N ALA A 86 12.76 13.88 -0.34
CA ALA A 86 13.16 12.99 0.73
C ALA A 86 14.01 11.80 0.25
N LEU A 87 13.69 11.22 -0.91
CA LEU A 87 14.42 10.09 -1.50
C LEU A 87 15.68 10.50 -2.28
N ASP A 88 15.83 11.77 -2.63
CA ASP A 88 17.05 12.30 -3.26
C ASP A 88 18.15 12.58 -2.23
N LEU A 89 17.81 12.59 -0.93
CA LEU A 89 18.79 12.61 0.15
C LEU A 89 19.58 11.29 0.20
N LYS A 90 20.84 11.38 0.62
CA LYS A 90 21.66 10.21 0.95
C LYS A 90 21.25 9.65 2.32
N LEU A 91 20.25 8.78 2.32
CA LEU A 91 19.68 8.20 3.54
C LEU A 91 20.61 7.18 4.20
N ALA A 92 20.71 7.25 5.53
CA ALA A 92 21.39 6.25 6.34
C ALA A 92 20.61 4.92 6.38
N SER A 93 21.26 3.80 6.65
CA SER A 93 20.63 2.47 6.61
C SER A 93 19.47 2.26 7.60
N HIS A 94 19.41 3.06 8.66
CA HIS A 94 18.38 3.01 9.69
C HIS A 94 17.19 3.94 9.42
N GLN A 95 17.34 4.90 8.51
CA GLN A 95 16.31 5.88 8.17
C GLN A 95 15.20 5.23 7.35
N ARG A 96 13.95 5.64 7.57
CA ARG A 96 12.78 5.16 6.84
C ARG A 96 11.87 6.29 6.37
N ILE A 97 11.19 6.08 5.24
CA ILE A 97 10.24 7.01 4.60
C ILE A 97 9.03 6.20 4.10
N PRO A 98 7.79 6.71 4.22
CA PRO A 98 6.56 5.98 3.91
C PRO A 98 6.19 5.91 2.41
N HIS A 99 7.18 6.03 1.51
CA HIS A 99 6.94 5.94 0.06
C HIS A 99 8.06 5.25 -0.71
N PHE A 100 7.68 4.48 -1.73
CA PHE A 100 8.60 4.00 -2.75
C PHE A 100 8.78 5.01 -3.88
N ARG A 101 9.98 5.04 -4.48
CA ARG A 101 10.19 5.81 -5.71
C ARG A 101 9.36 5.16 -6.83
N ASN A 102 8.69 5.98 -7.63
CA ASN A 102 7.74 5.55 -8.66
C ASN A 102 6.50 4.78 -8.14
N HIS A 103 6.06 5.02 -6.89
CA HIS A 103 4.80 4.46 -6.37
C HIS A 103 3.59 4.68 -7.29
N TYR A 104 3.63 5.74 -8.12
CA TYR A 104 2.61 6.07 -9.11
C TYR A 104 2.37 4.98 -10.16
N GLU A 105 3.30 4.03 -10.36
CA GLU A 105 3.11 2.85 -11.23
C GLU A 105 1.96 1.95 -10.77
N LEU A 106 1.72 1.93 -9.46
CA LEU A 106 0.61 1.21 -8.85
C LEU A 106 -0.62 2.11 -8.63
N THR A 107 -0.40 3.39 -8.30
CA THR A 107 -1.48 4.25 -7.77
C THR A 107 -2.13 5.14 -8.83
N ARG A 108 -1.49 5.36 -9.99
CA ARG A 108 -2.16 6.03 -11.12
C ARG A 108 -2.96 5.01 -11.92
N LYS A 109 -4.22 5.35 -12.18
CA LYS A 109 -5.22 4.45 -12.78
C LYS A 109 -4.78 3.85 -14.12
N ASN A 110 -4.17 4.67 -14.98
CA ASN A 110 -3.69 4.25 -16.29
C ASN A 110 -2.45 3.33 -16.19
N TYR A 111 -1.52 3.62 -15.28
CA TYR A 111 -0.35 2.76 -15.05
C TYR A 111 -0.72 1.44 -14.38
N LEU A 112 -1.63 1.44 -13.41
CA LEU A 112 -2.19 0.22 -12.82
C LEU A 112 -2.75 -0.70 -13.91
N TYR A 113 -3.61 -0.16 -14.77
CA TYR A 113 -4.18 -0.88 -15.92
C TYR A 113 -3.08 -1.43 -16.85
N ARG A 114 -2.11 -0.61 -17.25
CA ARG A 114 -1.01 -1.03 -18.14
C ARG A 114 -0.17 -2.14 -17.52
N ASN A 115 0.17 -2.01 -16.24
CA ASN A 115 0.98 -2.97 -15.52
C ASN A 115 0.23 -4.31 -15.36
N LEU A 116 -1.06 -4.30 -14.98
CA LEU A 116 -1.90 -5.49 -14.94
C LEU A 116 -2.04 -6.16 -16.32
N LYS A 117 -2.31 -5.39 -17.38
CA LYS A 117 -2.40 -5.90 -18.76
C LYS A 117 -1.11 -6.56 -19.21
N ARG A 118 0.06 -5.98 -18.89
CA ARG A 118 1.37 -6.57 -19.18
C ARG A 118 1.61 -7.85 -18.38
N TYR A 119 1.29 -7.83 -17.09
CA TYR A 119 1.48 -8.96 -16.19
C TYR A 119 0.60 -10.15 -16.58
N LYS A 120 -0.68 -9.92 -16.90
CA LYS A 120 -1.59 -10.95 -17.44
C LYS A 120 -1.00 -11.63 -18.67
N LYS A 121 -0.49 -10.86 -19.64
CA LYS A 121 0.14 -11.42 -20.85
C LYS A 121 1.36 -12.29 -20.53
N LEU A 122 2.16 -11.91 -19.53
CA LEU A 122 3.31 -12.70 -19.09
C LEU A 122 2.89 -14.04 -18.47
N LEU A 123 1.85 -14.03 -17.63
CA LEU A 123 1.30 -15.22 -17.00
C LEU A 123 0.71 -16.19 -18.03
N LEU A 124 -0.08 -15.68 -18.99
CA LEU A 124 -0.62 -16.49 -20.08
C LEU A 124 0.48 -17.14 -20.92
N LYS A 125 1.56 -16.41 -21.24
CA LYS A 125 2.74 -16.97 -21.94
C LYS A 125 3.46 -18.04 -21.12
N SER A 126 3.33 -18.00 -19.80
CA SER A 126 3.94 -18.96 -18.87
C SER A 126 2.97 -20.07 -18.45
N ASN A 127 1.81 -20.20 -19.12
CA ASN A 127 0.75 -21.16 -18.82
C ASN A 127 0.19 -21.08 -17.39
N LYS A 128 0.23 -19.89 -16.78
CA LYS A 128 -0.26 -19.59 -15.43
C LYS A 128 -1.67 -19.01 -15.47
N MET A 129 -2.63 -19.86 -15.84
CA MET A 129 -4.00 -19.43 -16.17
C MET A 129 -4.76 -18.92 -14.95
N ASP A 130 -4.62 -19.55 -13.78
CA ASP A 130 -5.35 -19.15 -12.59
C ASP A 130 -4.82 -17.84 -12.00
N GLU A 131 -3.51 -17.62 -12.01
CA GLU A 131 -2.94 -16.32 -11.65
C GLU A 131 -3.33 -15.23 -12.67
N ALA A 132 -3.44 -15.58 -13.94
CA ALA A 132 -3.85 -14.63 -14.98
C ALA A 132 -5.31 -14.16 -14.80
N LYS A 133 -6.19 -15.00 -14.24
CA LYS A 133 -7.58 -14.62 -13.90
C LYS A 133 -7.62 -13.58 -12.78
N LEU A 134 -6.68 -13.59 -11.83
CA LEU A 134 -6.63 -12.57 -10.78
C LEU A 134 -6.39 -11.16 -11.33
N CYS A 135 -5.73 -11.04 -12.49
CA CYS A 135 -5.58 -9.76 -13.19
C CYS A 135 -6.90 -9.22 -13.76
N ASP A 136 -7.91 -10.07 -13.92
CA ASP A 136 -9.27 -9.66 -14.32
C ASP A 136 -10.08 -9.10 -13.16
N GLY A 137 -9.50 -9.04 -11.96
CA GLY A 137 -10.07 -8.33 -10.82
C GLY A 137 -10.19 -6.82 -11.03
N MET A 138 -9.59 -6.22 -12.08
CA MET A 138 -9.90 -4.84 -12.47
C MET A 138 -10.95 -4.86 -13.58
N PRO A 139 -12.05 -4.07 -13.49
CA PRO A 139 -13.05 -4.04 -14.55
C PRO A 139 -12.43 -3.68 -15.90
N LEU A 140 -13.03 -4.13 -16.99
CA LEU A 140 -12.49 -3.95 -18.33
C LEU A 140 -12.18 -2.47 -18.60
N THR A 141 -10.91 -2.16 -18.86
CA THR A 141 -10.39 -0.80 -18.88
C THR A 141 -9.61 -0.54 -20.15
N TYR A 142 -9.67 0.70 -20.65
CA TYR A 142 -8.92 1.20 -21.79
C TYR A 142 -8.33 2.57 -21.46
N GLU A 143 -7.07 2.82 -21.82
CA GLU A 143 -6.43 4.14 -21.67
C GLU A 143 -6.61 4.94 -22.96
N LEU A 144 -7.33 6.06 -22.91
CA LEU A 144 -7.53 6.92 -24.07
C LEU A 144 -6.53 8.09 -24.06
N PRO A 145 -6.06 8.53 -25.25
CA PRO A 145 -6.51 8.12 -26.59
C PRO A 145 -5.88 6.82 -27.13
N ASN A 146 -4.87 6.25 -26.47
CA ASN A 146 -4.04 5.15 -26.98
C ASN A 146 -4.83 3.88 -27.36
N ASP A 147 -5.81 3.49 -26.55
CA ASP A 147 -6.63 2.29 -26.75
C ASP A 147 -7.98 2.59 -27.43
N PHE A 148 -8.19 3.77 -28.04
CA PHE A 148 -9.50 4.16 -28.58
C PHE A 148 -10.09 3.12 -29.54
N ARG A 149 -9.27 2.55 -30.44
CA ARG A 149 -9.73 1.53 -31.38
C ARG A 149 -10.22 0.25 -30.67
N LEU A 150 -9.46 -0.22 -29.69
CA LEU A 150 -9.83 -1.40 -28.89
C LEU A 150 -11.09 -1.16 -28.06
N PHE A 151 -11.21 0.04 -27.49
CA PHE A 151 -12.41 0.46 -26.78
C PHE A 151 -13.62 0.52 -27.72
N ALA A 152 -13.49 1.14 -28.89
CA ALA A 152 -14.58 1.24 -29.86
C ALA A 152 -15.03 -0.14 -30.32
N GLU A 153 -14.12 -1.06 -30.64
CA GLU A 153 -14.44 -2.44 -31.00
C GLU A 153 -15.24 -3.14 -29.88
N GLU A 154 -14.84 -2.96 -28.61
CA GLU A 154 -15.54 -3.58 -27.48
C GLU A 154 -16.89 -2.93 -27.18
N TYR A 155 -16.98 -1.61 -27.24
CA TYR A 155 -18.21 -0.86 -27.06
C TYR A 155 -19.31 -1.34 -28.03
N HIS A 156 -18.96 -1.60 -29.30
CA HIS A 156 -19.92 -2.09 -30.30
C HIS A 156 -20.38 -3.54 -30.07
N LYS A 157 -19.60 -4.36 -29.34
CA LYS A 157 -20.02 -5.73 -28.97
C LYS A 157 -21.06 -5.73 -27.85
N GLN A 158 -21.11 -4.69 -27.03
CA GLN A 158 -21.94 -4.61 -25.83
C GLN A 158 -22.88 -3.39 -25.86
N PRO A 159 -23.80 -3.29 -26.85
CA PRO A 159 -24.66 -2.14 -27.00
C PRO A 159 -25.53 -1.90 -25.74
N GLY A 160 -25.67 -0.64 -25.33
CA GLY A 160 -26.44 -0.25 -24.14
C GLY A 160 -25.67 -0.36 -22.81
N SER A 161 -24.46 -0.91 -22.83
CA SER A 161 -23.58 -0.97 -21.66
C SER A 161 -23.25 0.41 -21.09
N THR A 162 -23.24 0.49 -19.76
CA THR A 162 -22.77 1.67 -19.02
C THR A 162 -21.26 1.61 -18.84
N TRP A 163 -20.60 2.73 -19.11
CA TRP A 163 -19.16 2.93 -18.98
C TRP A 163 -18.89 4.10 -18.05
N ILE A 164 -17.72 4.11 -17.40
CA ILE A 164 -17.28 5.17 -16.50
C ILE A 164 -15.94 5.72 -16.96
N VAL A 165 -15.86 7.05 -17.10
CA VAL A 165 -14.63 7.79 -17.39
C VAL A 165 -13.98 8.21 -16.09
N LYS A 166 -12.66 8.02 -15.98
CA LYS A 166 -11.88 8.48 -14.83
C LYS A 166 -10.59 9.15 -15.31
N PRO A 167 -10.36 10.44 -15.00
CA PRO A 167 -9.09 11.10 -15.31
C PRO A 167 -7.92 10.39 -14.61
N ALA A 168 -6.79 10.20 -15.30
CA ALA A 168 -5.70 9.36 -14.80
C ALA A 168 -4.98 9.93 -13.56
N GLY A 169 -4.98 11.26 -13.41
CA GLY A 169 -4.28 11.98 -12.34
C GLY A 169 -5.17 12.68 -11.32
N ARG A 170 -6.51 12.60 -11.45
CA ARG A 170 -7.44 13.26 -10.52
C ARG A 170 -7.93 12.26 -9.45
N SER A 171 -8.29 12.81 -8.30
CA SER A 171 -8.78 12.07 -7.13
C SER A 171 -10.13 12.64 -6.64
N GLN A 172 -10.70 12.04 -5.59
CA GLN A 172 -11.95 12.49 -4.93
C GLN A 172 -13.19 12.48 -5.85
N GLY A 173 -13.14 11.73 -6.94
CA GLY A 173 -14.24 11.61 -7.90
C GLY A 173 -14.41 12.81 -8.84
N LYS A 174 -13.48 13.77 -8.84
CA LYS A 174 -13.52 14.94 -9.74
C LYS A 174 -13.30 14.52 -11.20
N GLY A 175 -14.21 14.93 -12.08
CA GLY A 175 -14.17 14.61 -13.51
C GLY A 175 -14.58 13.18 -13.85
N ILE A 176 -15.16 12.44 -12.89
CA ILE A 176 -15.76 11.13 -13.17
C ILE A 176 -17.15 11.34 -13.77
N PHE A 177 -17.43 10.62 -14.85
CA PHE A 177 -18.70 10.69 -15.57
C PHE A 177 -19.08 9.29 -16.08
N LEU A 178 -20.36 8.94 -15.99
CA LEU A 178 -20.91 7.71 -16.55
C LEU A 178 -21.55 8.01 -17.91
N PHE A 179 -21.44 7.09 -18.86
CA PHE A 179 -22.06 7.26 -20.17
C PHE A 179 -22.51 5.93 -20.75
N ARG A 180 -23.49 6.02 -21.66
CA ARG A 180 -23.97 4.88 -22.47
C ARG A 180 -23.78 5.12 -23.96
N LYS A 181 -23.69 6.39 -24.41
CA LYS A 181 -23.50 6.74 -25.81
C LYS A 181 -22.12 7.35 -26.03
N LEU A 182 -21.44 6.97 -27.11
CA LEU A 182 -20.14 7.57 -27.49
C LEU A 182 -20.20 9.09 -27.71
N LYS A 183 -21.37 9.62 -28.06
CA LYS A 183 -21.59 11.06 -28.20
C LYS A 183 -21.31 11.80 -26.89
N ASP A 184 -21.80 11.26 -25.77
CA ASP A 184 -21.64 11.86 -24.44
C ASP A 184 -20.15 11.90 -24.04
N LEU A 185 -19.38 10.86 -24.38
CA LEU A 185 -17.92 10.83 -24.18
C LEU A 185 -17.22 11.92 -25.00
N SER A 186 -17.66 12.12 -26.25
CA SER A 186 -17.09 13.12 -27.15
C SER A 186 -17.35 14.54 -26.62
N GLU A 187 -18.58 14.81 -26.20
CA GLU A 187 -18.99 16.08 -25.59
C GLU A 187 -18.24 16.36 -24.27
N TRP A 188 -18.08 15.34 -23.42
CA TRP A 188 -17.29 15.44 -22.19
C TRP A 188 -15.83 15.79 -22.48
N CYS A 189 -15.20 15.11 -23.45
CA CYS A 189 -13.83 15.43 -23.88
C CYS A 189 -13.69 16.88 -24.36
N SER A 190 -14.64 17.35 -25.17
CA SER A 190 -14.65 18.76 -25.64
C SER A 190 -14.84 19.75 -24.49
N LYS A 191 -15.65 19.43 -23.48
CA LYS A 191 -15.86 20.31 -22.33
C LYS A 191 -14.65 20.37 -21.40
N GLU A 192 -14.04 19.23 -21.08
CA GLU A 192 -12.90 19.16 -20.16
C GLU A 192 -11.59 19.59 -20.82
N PHE A 193 -11.43 19.36 -22.14
CA PHE A 193 -10.17 19.56 -22.85
C PHE A 193 -10.24 20.54 -24.03
N GLY A 194 -11.41 21.01 -24.43
CA GLY A 194 -11.58 21.89 -25.61
C GLY A 194 -10.99 23.29 -25.46
N GLN A 195 -10.54 23.68 -24.26
CA GLN A 195 -9.80 24.92 -24.01
C GLN A 195 -8.28 24.70 -23.89
N GLN A 196 -7.76 23.50 -24.17
CA GLN A 196 -6.32 23.26 -24.07
C GLN A 196 -5.56 24.08 -25.10
N VAL A 197 -4.58 24.85 -24.61
CA VAL A 197 -3.54 25.51 -25.41
C VAL A 197 -2.75 24.41 -26.14
N GLU A 198 -2.50 24.59 -27.44
CA GLU A 198 -1.80 23.64 -28.34
C GLU A 198 -0.45 23.11 -27.82
N THR A 199 0.11 23.71 -26.76
CA THR A 199 1.39 23.36 -26.14
C THR A 199 1.29 22.30 -25.02
N SER A 200 0.08 21.86 -24.64
CA SER A 200 -0.14 20.88 -23.56
C SER A 200 -0.14 19.45 -24.09
N PRO A 201 0.52 18.46 -23.44
CA PRO A 201 0.33 17.06 -23.81
C PRO A 201 -1.15 16.66 -23.58
N PRO A 202 -1.73 15.82 -24.46
CA PRO A 202 -3.12 15.40 -24.33
C PRO A 202 -3.33 14.72 -22.97
N GLU A 203 -4.34 15.20 -22.22
CA GLU A 203 -4.67 14.61 -20.92
C GLU A 203 -5.13 13.16 -21.12
N THR A 204 -4.54 12.25 -20.34
CA THR A 204 -4.86 10.83 -20.38
C THR A 204 -5.94 10.50 -19.36
N PHE A 205 -6.90 9.69 -19.77
CA PHE A 205 -7.95 9.18 -18.90
C PHE A 205 -8.23 7.71 -19.22
N ILE A 206 -8.86 7.02 -18.29
CA ILE A 206 -9.31 5.65 -18.51
C ILE A 206 -10.82 5.64 -18.75
N VAL A 207 -11.24 4.78 -19.68
CA VAL A 207 -12.62 4.37 -19.86
C VAL A 207 -12.72 2.94 -19.34
N GLN A 208 -13.62 2.72 -18.39
CA GLN A 208 -13.76 1.44 -17.71
C GLN A 208 -15.22 0.98 -17.76
N LYS A 209 -15.47 -0.32 -17.95
CA LYS A 209 -16.81 -0.89 -17.90
C LYS A 209 -17.36 -0.69 -16.49
N TYR A 210 -18.57 -0.13 -16.40
CA TYR A 210 -19.21 0.08 -15.11
C TYR A 210 -19.74 -1.26 -14.57
N VAL A 211 -19.55 -1.50 -13.27
CA VAL A 211 -20.15 -2.66 -12.57
C VAL A 211 -21.61 -2.33 -12.32
N GLU A 212 -22.47 -2.85 -13.19
CA GLU A 212 -23.92 -2.54 -13.21
C GLU A 212 -24.68 -3.24 -12.08
N ASN A 213 -24.23 -4.41 -11.63
CA ASN A 213 -24.87 -5.18 -10.56
C ASN A 213 -23.97 -5.23 -9.30
N PRO A 214 -23.71 -4.09 -8.63
CA PRO A 214 -22.92 -4.10 -7.40
C PRO A 214 -23.70 -4.82 -6.29
N TYR A 215 -22.97 -5.48 -5.38
CA TYR A 215 -23.55 -5.93 -4.13
C TYR A 215 -24.06 -4.71 -3.35
N LEU A 216 -25.29 -4.80 -2.82
CA LEU A 216 -25.91 -3.68 -2.12
C LEU A 216 -26.03 -3.96 -0.62
N LEU A 217 -25.66 -2.98 0.20
CA LEU A 217 -25.94 -2.96 1.64
C LEU A 217 -27.14 -2.04 1.88
N ALA A 218 -28.25 -2.62 2.32
CA ALA A 218 -29.51 -1.89 2.51
C ALA A 218 -29.94 -1.07 1.28
N GLY A 219 -29.78 -1.65 0.08
CA GLY A 219 -30.11 -1.00 -1.20
C GLY A 219 -29.11 0.06 -1.67
N ARG A 220 -27.99 0.25 -0.96
CA ARG A 220 -26.97 1.26 -1.29
C ARG A 220 -25.70 0.60 -1.80
N LYS A 221 -25.07 1.23 -2.80
CA LYS A 221 -23.77 0.82 -3.33
C LYS A 221 -22.71 1.09 -2.29
N PHE A 222 -21.68 0.25 -2.20
CA PHE A 222 -20.54 0.51 -1.34
C PHE A 222 -19.24 0.01 -1.96
N ASP A 223 -18.13 0.60 -1.54
CA ASP A 223 -16.81 0.07 -1.78
C ASP A 223 -16.10 -0.23 -0.45
N LEU A 224 -15.15 -1.15 -0.47
CA LEU A 224 -14.28 -1.51 0.64
C LEU A 224 -12.96 -0.76 0.54
N ARG A 225 -12.62 -0.01 1.59
CA ARG A 225 -11.27 0.48 1.86
C ARG A 225 -10.51 -0.55 2.67
N ILE A 226 -9.50 -1.14 2.06
CA ILE A 226 -8.58 -2.12 2.66
C ILE A 226 -7.18 -1.52 2.75
N TYR A 227 -6.50 -1.69 3.87
CA TYR A 227 -5.15 -1.17 4.07
C TYR A 227 -4.09 -2.25 3.88
N THR A 228 -3.11 -1.98 3.03
CA THR A 228 -2.03 -2.92 2.69
C THR A 228 -0.69 -2.24 2.90
N LEU A 229 0.15 -2.78 3.78
CA LEU A 229 1.49 -2.28 4.05
C LEU A 229 2.54 -3.09 3.29
N VAL A 230 3.26 -2.44 2.39
CA VAL A 230 4.40 -3.02 1.68
C VAL A 230 5.68 -2.53 2.33
N THR A 231 6.45 -3.46 2.90
CA THR A 231 7.71 -3.13 3.58
C THR A 231 8.92 -3.27 2.67
N SER A 232 8.77 -3.95 1.53
CA SER A 232 9.81 -4.16 0.53
C SER A 232 9.19 -4.70 -0.76
N PHE A 233 9.72 -4.31 -1.92
CA PHE A 233 9.45 -4.94 -3.22
C PHE A 233 10.53 -5.96 -3.63
N HIS A 234 11.73 -5.89 -3.05
CA HIS A 234 12.84 -6.80 -3.33
C HIS A 234 13.62 -7.19 -2.05
N PRO A 235 13.34 -8.38 -1.47
CA PRO A 235 12.23 -9.29 -1.82
C PRO A 235 10.85 -8.67 -1.50
N LEU A 236 9.79 -9.12 -2.17
CA LEU A 236 8.44 -8.57 -1.94
C LEU A 236 7.92 -9.00 -0.56
N LYS A 237 7.55 -8.04 0.29
CA LYS A 237 7.00 -8.30 1.63
C LYS A 237 5.77 -7.45 1.90
N VAL A 238 4.62 -8.11 1.99
CA VAL A 238 3.28 -7.51 2.01
C VAL A 238 2.53 -7.93 3.26
N TRP A 239 1.94 -6.96 3.93
CA TRP A 239 1.10 -7.13 5.11
C TRP A 239 -0.28 -6.57 4.82
N LEU A 240 -1.31 -7.28 5.25
CA LEU A 240 -2.70 -6.87 5.08
C LEU A 240 -3.28 -6.52 6.45
N ALA A 241 -3.88 -5.34 6.58
CA ALA A 241 -4.56 -4.95 7.81
C ALA A 241 -5.89 -5.72 7.91
N ARG A 242 -6.21 -6.22 9.10
CA ARG A 242 -7.52 -6.83 9.37
C ARG A 242 -8.64 -5.81 9.38
N GLU A 243 -8.31 -4.58 9.77
CA GLU A 243 -9.26 -3.48 9.82
C GLU A 243 -9.30 -2.70 8.51
N GLY A 244 -10.47 -2.14 8.26
CA GLY A 244 -10.81 -1.34 7.09
C GLY A 244 -12.25 -0.88 7.25
N PHE A 245 -12.84 -0.35 6.18
CA PHE A 245 -14.25 0.05 6.22
C PHE A 245 -14.90 0.02 4.85
N ALA A 246 -16.20 -0.21 4.82
CA ALA A 246 -17.04 0.07 3.67
C ALA A 246 -17.48 1.54 3.67
N ARG A 247 -17.50 2.17 2.49
CA ARG A 247 -18.10 3.48 2.24
C ARG A 247 -19.35 3.30 1.40
N LEU A 248 -20.49 3.70 1.93
CA LEU A 248 -21.79 3.57 1.26
C LEU A 248 -22.14 4.84 0.48
N SER A 249 -22.91 4.68 -0.59
CA SER A 249 -23.54 5.77 -1.34
C SER A 249 -24.60 6.48 -0.49
N GLY A 250 -24.72 7.80 -0.69
CA GLY A 250 -25.70 8.63 0.02
C GLY A 250 -27.13 8.42 -0.45
N GLU A 251 -27.35 7.75 -1.59
CA GLU A 251 -28.66 7.37 -2.11
C GLU A 251 -28.76 5.87 -2.43
N LEU A 252 -29.99 5.38 -2.59
CA LEU A 252 -30.27 4.02 -3.07
C LEU A 252 -29.73 3.83 -4.48
N PHE A 253 -29.23 2.63 -4.77
CA PHE A 253 -28.69 2.30 -6.08
C PHE A 253 -29.80 2.23 -7.12
N ASP A 254 -29.62 2.96 -8.22
CA ASP A 254 -30.54 3.02 -9.35
C ASP A 254 -29.73 3.15 -10.65
N LEU A 255 -29.99 2.29 -11.63
CA LEU A 255 -29.36 2.38 -12.95
C LEU A 255 -30.19 3.18 -13.95
N GLU A 256 -31.44 3.51 -13.66
CA GLU A 256 -32.25 4.32 -14.56
C GLU A 256 -31.66 5.72 -14.70
N ASN A 257 -31.21 6.30 -13.57
CA ASN A 257 -30.56 7.61 -13.51
C ASN A 257 -29.03 7.54 -13.28
N ILE A 258 -28.26 7.35 -14.36
CA ILE A 258 -26.78 7.27 -14.29
C ILE A 258 -26.08 8.61 -13.99
N ASP A 259 -26.80 9.73 -14.08
CA ASP A 259 -26.24 11.07 -13.92
C ASP A 259 -26.12 11.48 -12.44
N ASP A 260 -26.86 10.85 -11.53
CA ASP A 260 -26.76 11.14 -10.10
C ASP A 260 -25.49 10.52 -9.49
N SER A 261 -24.44 11.33 -9.40
CA SER A 261 -23.18 10.96 -8.76
C SER A 261 -23.34 10.43 -7.32
N ARG A 262 -24.39 10.81 -6.57
CA ARG A 262 -24.60 10.36 -5.18
C ARG A 262 -25.00 8.90 -5.10
N VAL A 263 -25.62 8.38 -6.15
CA VAL A 263 -25.99 6.97 -6.33
C VAL A 263 -24.76 6.15 -6.71
N HIS A 264 -23.95 6.66 -7.64
CA HIS A 264 -22.93 5.86 -8.30
C HIS A 264 -21.51 5.97 -7.74
N LEU A 265 -21.20 7.04 -7.00
CA LEU A 265 -19.87 7.33 -6.44
C LEU A 265 -19.91 7.35 -4.92
N THR A 266 -19.09 6.52 -4.27
CA THR A 266 -19.06 6.33 -2.82
C THR A 266 -18.11 7.29 -2.08
N ASN A 267 -17.41 8.16 -2.81
CA ASN A 267 -16.46 9.10 -2.25
C ASN A 267 -17.16 10.14 -1.35
N MET A 268 -16.76 10.22 -0.07
CA MET A 268 -17.33 11.18 0.89
C MET A 268 -17.29 12.64 0.44
N ALA A 269 -16.29 13.05 -0.34
CA ALA A 269 -16.22 14.41 -0.87
C ALA A 269 -17.43 14.78 -1.74
N ILE A 270 -17.91 13.83 -2.54
CA ILE A 270 -19.11 13.99 -3.38
C ILE A 270 -20.36 13.97 -2.49
N GLN A 271 -20.41 13.04 -1.53
CA GLN A 271 -21.55 12.89 -0.63
C GLN A 271 -21.78 14.11 0.27
N LEU A 272 -20.72 14.88 0.58
CA LEU A 272 -20.79 16.06 1.46
C LEU A 272 -21.02 17.40 0.74
N GLN A 273 -20.91 17.44 -0.59
CA GLN A 273 -21.00 18.68 -1.37
C GLN A 273 -22.42 19.24 -1.49
N THR A 274 -23.45 18.41 -1.35
CA THR A 274 -24.81 18.71 -1.86
C THR A 274 -25.90 18.88 -0.80
N GLN A 275 -25.61 18.79 0.50
CA GLN A 275 -26.63 18.98 1.55
C GLN A 275 -26.39 20.20 2.46
N ALA A 276 -27.46 20.68 3.10
CA ALA A 276 -27.41 21.74 4.12
C ALA A 276 -26.65 21.26 5.38
N SER A 277 -26.24 22.18 6.25
CA SER A 277 -25.32 21.90 7.38
C SER A 277 -25.81 20.83 8.36
N ASP A 278 -27.11 20.73 8.59
CA ASP A 278 -27.65 19.99 9.72
C ASP A 278 -27.81 18.48 9.43
N ASP A 279 -28.12 18.10 8.19
CA ASP A 279 -28.25 16.69 7.76
C ASP A 279 -26.90 15.99 7.53
N LYS A 280 -25.80 16.76 7.39
CA LYS A 280 -24.45 16.22 7.14
C LYS A 280 -23.94 15.32 8.25
N GLN A 281 -24.39 15.53 9.49
CA GLN A 281 -23.85 14.81 10.64
C GLN A 281 -24.52 13.45 10.84
N GLU A 282 -25.78 13.30 10.46
CA GLU A 282 -26.47 12.01 10.44
C GLU A 282 -26.03 11.13 9.26
N LEU A 283 -25.90 11.71 8.06
CA LEU A 283 -25.39 11.00 6.88
C LEU A 283 -23.98 10.41 7.13
N LYS A 284 -23.10 11.17 7.81
CA LYS A 284 -21.75 10.72 8.18
C LYS A 284 -21.74 9.47 9.05
N LYS A 285 -22.74 9.29 9.93
CA LYS A 285 -22.81 8.12 10.82
C LYS A 285 -23.34 6.87 10.12
N GLY A 286 -24.19 7.02 9.11
CA GLY A 286 -24.81 5.89 8.38
C GLY A 286 -24.01 5.35 7.21
N CYS A 287 -23.14 6.17 6.59
CA CYS A 287 -22.48 5.82 5.32
C CYS A 287 -21.12 5.12 5.46
N LYS A 288 -20.75 4.68 6.67
CA LYS A 288 -19.47 4.00 6.90
C LYS A 288 -19.63 2.81 7.83
N TRP A 289 -19.23 1.64 7.37
CA TRP A 289 -19.28 0.40 8.14
C TRP A 289 -17.86 -0.12 8.37
N ALA A 290 -17.53 -0.44 9.62
CA ALA A 290 -16.29 -1.17 9.89
C ALA A 290 -16.26 -2.49 9.10
N LEU A 291 -15.11 -2.86 8.57
CA LEU A 291 -14.98 -4.07 7.73
C LEU A 291 -15.39 -5.35 8.47
N MET A 292 -15.21 -5.38 9.79
CA MET A 292 -15.69 -6.46 10.65
C MET A 292 -17.22 -6.62 10.57
N LYS A 293 -17.97 -5.52 10.64
CA LYS A 293 -19.44 -5.54 10.50
C LYS A 293 -19.85 -6.02 9.12
N VAL A 294 -19.09 -5.65 8.07
CA VAL A 294 -19.34 -6.14 6.71
C VAL A 294 -19.12 -7.64 6.62
N ARG A 295 -18.01 -8.17 7.17
CA ARG A 295 -17.74 -9.60 7.21
C ARG A 295 -18.81 -10.37 7.97
N GLU A 296 -19.21 -9.88 9.14
CA GLU A 296 -20.31 -10.46 9.94
C GLU A 296 -21.61 -10.51 9.15
N TYR A 297 -22.00 -9.41 8.50
CA TYR A 297 -23.20 -9.33 7.66
C TYR A 297 -23.15 -10.32 6.49
N LEU A 298 -22.05 -10.34 5.74
CA LEU A 298 -21.88 -11.26 4.62
C LEU A 298 -21.88 -12.72 5.09
N THR A 299 -21.27 -13.01 6.25
CA THR A 299 -21.18 -14.37 6.81
C THR A 299 -22.56 -14.86 7.22
N ALA A 300 -23.35 -14.00 7.85
CA ALA A 300 -24.73 -14.32 8.23
C ALA A 300 -25.62 -14.58 7.00
N ARG A 301 -25.35 -13.91 5.87
CA ARG A 301 -26.17 -14.00 4.65
C ARG A 301 -25.76 -15.12 3.70
N HIS A 302 -24.46 -15.37 3.54
CA HIS A 302 -23.91 -16.29 2.52
C HIS A 302 -23.19 -17.51 3.11
N GLY A 303 -23.03 -17.54 4.43
CA GLY A 303 -22.27 -18.58 5.12
C GLY A 303 -20.76 -18.31 5.17
N PRO A 304 -20.05 -18.97 6.10
CA PRO A 304 -18.64 -18.70 6.36
C PRO A 304 -17.71 -19.09 5.20
N ASP A 305 -18.01 -20.17 4.48
CA ASP A 305 -17.12 -20.68 3.42
C ASP A 305 -17.08 -19.75 2.20
N ALA A 306 -18.24 -19.25 1.75
CA ALA A 306 -18.34 -18.29 0.65
C ALA A 306 -17.63 -16.98 0.99
N VAL A 307 -17.78 -16.50 2.22
CA VAL A 307 -17.13 -15.26 2.67
C VAL A 307 -15.63 -15.44 2.84
N GLU A 308 -15.17 -16.59 3.34
CA GLU A 308 -13.75 -16.90 3.39
C GLU A 308 -13.16 -16.92 1.97
N ALA A 309 -13.81 -17.56 1.00
CA ALA A 309 -13.38 -17.56 -0.40
C ALA A 309 -13.31 -16.14 -1.00
N LEU A 310 -14.32 -15.30 -0.74
CA LEU A 310 -14.32 -13.89 -1.13
C LEU A 310 -13.08 -13.15 -0.60
N PHE A 311 -12.78 -13.26 0.70
CA PHE A 311 -11.63 -12.55 1.28
C PHE A 311 -10.28 -13.09 0.78
N GLN A 312 -10.19 -14.39 0.45
CA GLN A 312 -9.03 -14.95 -0.26
C GLN A 312 -8.90 -14.38 -1.68
N GLN A 313 -10.01 -14.23 -2.41
CA GLN A 313 -10.01 -13.65 -3.75
C GLN A 313 -9.61 -12.16 -3.73
N ILE A 314 -10.11 -11.39 -2.77
CA ILE A 314 -9.67 -10.00 -2.53
C ILE A 314 -8.16 -9.94 -2.36
N ALA A 315 -7.58 -10.80 -1.51
CA ALA A 315 -6.14 -10.85 -1.30
C ALA A 315 -5.38 -11.24 -2.58
N GLY A 316 -5.93 -12.16 -3.37
CA GLY A 316 -5.39 -12.54 -4.68
C GLY A 316 -5.34 -11.36 -5.66
N VAL A 317 -6.41 -10.56 -5.76
CA VAL A 317 -6.47 -9.36 -6.61
C VAL A 317 -5.45 -8.31 -6.15
N ILE A 318 -5.32 -8.10 -4.84
CA ILE A 318 -4.29 -7.21 -4.26
C ILE A 318 -2.90 -7.69 -4.67
N MET A 319 -2.60 -8.98 -4.49
CA MET A 319 -1.30 -9.55 -4.85
C MET A 319 -1.01 -9.47 -6.35
N ALA A 320 -2.01 -9.72 -7.22
CA ALA A 320 -1.84 -9.58 -8.67
C ALA A 320 -1.41 -8.15 -9.06
N SER A 321 -2.00 -7.14 -8.43
CA SER A 321 -1.61 -5.74 -8.68
C SER A 321 -0.19 -5.41 -8.20
N LEU A 322 0.23 -5.93 -7.03
CA LEU A 322 1.58 -5.74 -6.50
C LEU A 322 2.66 -6.47 -7.31
N LEU A 323 2.39 -7.71 -7.72
CA LEU A 323 3.29 -8.50 -8.56
C LEU A 323 3.43 -7.88 -9.96
N ALA A 324 2.37 -7.26 -10.48
CA ALA A 324 2.40 -6.59 -11.78
C ALA A 324 3.36 -5.38 -11.84
N VAL A 325 3.60 -4.74 -10.70
CA VAL A 325 4.49 -3.57 -10.56
C VAL A 325 5.83 -3.91 -9.92
N GLN A 326 6.03 -5.13 -9.41
CA GLN A 326 7.20 -5.51 -8.63
C GLN A 326 8.52 -5.19 -9.34
N SER A 327 8.61 -5.48 -10.64
CA SER A 327 9.83 -5.23 -11.44
C SER A 327 10.01 -3.78 -11.90
N VAL A 328 9.01 -2.92 -11.73
CA VAL A 328 9.04 -1.51 -12.18
C VAL A 328 9.24 -0.56 -11.01
N ILE A 329 8.71 -0.89 -9.83
CA ILE A 329 8.90 -0.07 -8.64
C ILE A 329 10.38 -0.14 -8.22
N MET A 330 10.98 1.04 -8.09
CA MET A 330 12.35 1.17 -7.64
C MET A 330 12.43 0.89 -6.14
N GLN A 331 13.07 -0.21 -5.77
CA GLN A 331 13.28 -0.55 -4.37
C GLN A 331 14.22 0.45 -3.69
N GLY A 332 13.78 0.97 -2.55
CA GLY A 332 14.62 1.67 -1.58
C GLY A 332 14.67 0.87 -0.28
N LYS A 333 15.86 0.57 0.25
CA LYS A 333 16.01 -0.08 1.58
C LYS A 333 15.42 0.76 2.72
N ASN A 334 15.21 2.05 2.45
CA ASN A 334 14.66 3.04 3.36
C ASN A 334 13.16 3.25 3.16
N SER A 335 12.52 2.58 2.20
CA SER A 335 11.11 2.82 1.85
C SER A 335 10.21 1.71 2.38
N PHE A 336 9.04 2.12 2.84
CA PHE A 336 7.86 1.27 3.02
C PHE A 336 6.66 2.06 2.50
N GLU A 337 5.50 1.47 2.32
CA GLU A 337 4.32 2.24 1.91
C GLU A 337 3.03 1.59 2.38
N LEU A 338 2.15 2.40 2.96
CA LEU A 338 0.80 1.99 3.35
C LEU A 338 -0.17 2.42 2.25
N TYR A 339 -0.69 1.45 1.51
CA TYR A 339 -1.67 1.67 0.44
C TYR A 339 -3.09 1.52 0.96
N GLY A 340 -4.01 2.31 0.40
CA GLY A 340 -5.45 2.10 0.51
C GLY A 340 -6.01 1.50 -0.77
N TYR A 341 -6.44 0.25 -0.71
CA TYR A 341 -7.12 -0.45 -1.82
C TYR A 341 -8.61 -0.18 -1.76
N ASP A 342 -9.18 0.19 -2.91
CA ASP A 342 -10.61 0.44 -3.08
C ASP A 342 -11.19 -0.71 -3.90
N THR A 343 -11.99 -1.57 -3.27
CA THR A 343 -12.56 -2.78 -3.90
C THR A 343 -14.09 -2.75 -3.85
N LEU A 344 -14.75 -2.99 -4.97
CA LEU A 344 -16.20 -3.13 -5.08
C LEU A 344 -16.55 -4.63 -5.12
N LEU A 345 -17.70 -5.02 -4.56
CA LEU A 345 -18.25 -6.37 -4.75
C LEU A 345 -19.41 -6.29 -5.74
N ASP A 346 -19.54 -7.27 -6.62
CA ASP A 346 -20.78 -7.47 -7.40
C ASP A 346 -21.74 -8.45 -6.70
N GLU A 347 -22.93 -8.62 -7.28
CA GLU A 347 -24.00 -9.47 -6.74
C GLU A 347 -23.57 -10.93 -6.51
N ASP A 348 -22.60 -11.42 -7.28
CA ASP A 348 -22.01 -12.77 -7.20
C ASP A 348 -20.84 -12.87 -6.20
N LEU A 349 -20.60 -11.81 -5.41
CA LEU A 349 -19.46 -11.68 -4.50
C LEU A 349 -18.10 -11.71 -5.21
N THR A 350 -18.02 -11.27 -6.47
CA THR A 350 -16.74 -11.08 -7.15
C THR A 350 -16.14 -9.73 -6.76
N PRO A 351 -14.87 -9.69 -6.29
CA PRO A 351 -14.19 -8.45 -5.95
C PRO A 351 -13.57 -7.76 -7.16
N TRP A 352 -13.88 -6.49 -7.33
CA TRP A 352 -13.41 -5.61 -8.38
C TRP A 352 -12.52 -4.50 -7.81
N LEU A 353 -11.23 -4.49 -8.15
CA LEU A 353 -10.28 -3.43 -7.83
C LEU A 353 -10.62 -2.16 -8.63
N LEU A 354 -10.99 -1.10 -7.90
CA LEU A 354 -11.33 0.19 -8.49
C LEU A 354 -10.11 1.11 -8.63
N GLU A 355 -9.32 1.22 -7.56
CA GLU A 355 -8.08 2.01 -7.53
C GLU A 355 -7.20 1.63 -6.32
N VAL A 356 -5.93 2.03 -6.38
CA VAL A 356 -4.97 1.93 -5.28
C VAL A 356 -4.49 3.33 -4.92
N ASN A 357 -4.61 3.72 -3.66
CA ASN A 357 -4.26 5.04 -3.17
C ASN A 357 -2.94 4.98 -2.38
N ALA A 358 -1.92 5.72 -2.82
CA ALA A 358 -0.80 6.08 -1.96
C ALA A 358 -1.25 7.16 -0.98
N SER A 359 -0.66 7.19 0.22
CA SER A 359 -1.07 8.08 1.32
C SER A 359 -2.59 8.15 1.49
N PRO A 360 -3.26 7.02 1.80
CA PRO A 360 -4.68 7.06 2.11
C PRO A 360 -4.91 8.04 3.27
N ALA A 361 -6.04 8.76 3.27
CA ALA A 361 -6.32 9.75 4.31
C ALA A 361 -6.33 9.10 5.71
N LEU A 362 -5.44 9.56 6.60
CA LEU A 362 -5.29 9.08 7.98
C LEU A 362 -5.89 10.02 9.03
N THR A 363 -6.54 11.10 8.60
CA THR A 363 -7.33 11.98 9.48
C THR A 363 -8.67 11.32 9.81
N GLY A 364 -9.01 11.19 11.08
CA GLY A 364 -10.30 10.63 11.52
C GLY A 364 -11.48 11.55 11.18
N THR A 365 -12.52 11.01 10.54
CA THR A 365 -13.79 11.73 10.27
C THR A 365 -14.72 11.78 11.47
N ASP A 366 -14.57 10.82 12.37
CA ASP A 366 -15.35 10.59 13.58
C ASP A 366 -14.48 9.78 14.58
N THR A 367 -15.01 9.48 15.76
CA THR A 367 -14.27 8.79 16.82
C THR A 367 -13.89 7.35 16.46
N GLU A 368 -14.75 6.61 15.75
CA GLU A 368 -14.46 5.23 15.35
C GLU A 368 -13.39 5.20 14.26
N ASP A 369 -13.49 6.08 13.26
CA ASP A 369 -12.48 6.24 12.22
C ASP A 369 -11.13 6.71 12.76
N TYR A 370 -11.14 7.65 13.71
CA TYR A 370 -9.92 8.08 14.37
C TYR A 370 -9.24 6.92 15.10
N ARG A 371 -9.98 6.12 15.86
CA ARG A 371 -9.45 4.93 16.55
C ARG A 371 -8.87 3.92 15.57
N LEU A 372 -9.61 3.58 14.52
CA LEU A 372 -9.14 2.66 13.47
C LEU A 372 -7.82 3.15 12.87
N LYS A 373 -7.73 4.44 12.51
CA LYS A 373 -6.53 5.01 11.87
C LYS A 373 -5.36 5.14 12.84
N PHE A 374 -5.64 5.45 14.10
CA PHE A 374 -4.62 5.49 15.14
C PHE A 374 -3.99 4.10 15.31
N ASP A 375 -4.83 3.08 15.51
CA ASP A 375 -4.38 1.70 15.70
C ASP A 375 -3.70 1.15 14.44
N LEU A 376 -4.22 1.47 13.25
CA LEU A 376 -3.61 1.09 11.97
C LEU A 376 -2.18 1.63 11.85
N VAL A 377 -1.96 2.90 12.19
CA VAL A 377 -0.62 3.51 12.13
C VAL A 377 0.28 2.91 13.20
N ASP A 378 -0.21 2.70 14.41
CA ASP A 378 0.58 2.08 15.48
C ASP A 378 1.00 0.66 15.13
N ASP A 379 0.07 -0.15 14.61
CA ASP A 379 0.33 -1.50 14.15
C ASP A 379 1.30 -1.52 12.95
N ALA A 380 1.20 -0.56 12.02
CA ALA A 380 2.14 -0.45 10.91
C ALA A 380 3.57 -0.13 11.41
N LEU A 381 3.70 0.76 12.40
CA LEU A 381 4.98 1.06 13.04
C LEU A 381 5.52 -0.14 13.84
N ASN A 382 4.66 -0.97 14.42
CA ASN A 382 5.06 -2.25 15.02
C ASN A 382 5.61 -3.21 13.96
N VAL A 383 4.99 -3.30 12.78
CA VAL A 383 5.51 -4.11 11.67
C VAL A 383 6.89 -3.63 11.18
N LEU A 384 7.11 -2.31 11.12
CA LEU A 384 8.42 -1.74 10.73
C LEU A 384 9.52 -2.00 11.77
N ASP A 385 9.13 -2.15 13.03
CA ASP A 385 9.98 -2.55 14.14
C ASP A 385 11.28 -1.74 14.27
N LEU A 386 11.19 -0.40 14.24
CA LEU A 386 12.36 0.49 14.37
C LEU A 386 13.10 0.32 15.70
N GLU A 387 12.39 -0.22 16.69
CA GLU A 387 12.81 -0.52 18.06
C GLU A 387 13.47 -1.91 18.17
N ALA A 388 13.45 -2.72 17.08
CA ALA A 388 14.02 -4.07 17.01
C ALA A 388 13.50 -5.00 18.13
N ARG A 389 12.19 -4.96 18.36
CA ARG A 389 11.49 -5.76 19.36
C ARG A 389 11.23 -7.17 18.84
N PHE A 390 10.96 -7.36 17.56
CA PHE A 390 10.48 -8.65 17.01
C PHE A 390 11.60 -9.51 16.41
N SER A 391 11.30 -10.80 16.19
CA SER A 391 12.26 -11.78 15.65
C SER A 391 12.38 -11.75 14.12
N GLY A 392 11.43 -11.11 13.44
CA GLY A 392 11.34 -11.04 11.98
C GLY A 392 10.66 -12.26 11.33
N ARG A 393 10.22 -13.24 12.12
CA ARG A 393 9.54 -14.47 11.68
C ARG A 393 8.03 -14.47 11.95
N GLU A 394 7.52 -13.39 12.53
CA GLU A 394 6.13 -13.23 12.87
C GLU A 394 5.28 -13.20 11.59
N THR A 395 4.22 -14.01 11.56
CA THR A 395 3.23 -13.99 10.48
C THR A 395 2.06 -13.05 10.78
N ARG A 396 1.99 -12.51 12.00
CA ARG A 396 0.97 -11.56 12.46
C ARG A 396 1.62 -10.60 13.45
N ILE A 397 1.42 -9.29 13.28
CA ILE A 397 1.92 -8.24 14.20
C ILE A 397 0.81 -7.20 14.36
N GLY A 398 0.31 -7.02 15.57
CA GLY A 398 -0.86 -6.18 15.83
C GLY A 398 -2.05 -6.60 14.97
N GLY A 399 -2.69 -5.63 14.33
CA GLY A 399 -3.76 -5.82 13.36
C GLY A 399 -3.31 -6.18 11.92
N PHE A 400 -2.03 -6.46 11.67
CA PHE A 400 -1.53 -6.87 10.35
C PHE A 400 -1.22 -8.36 10.28
N ASP A 401 -1.62 -8.98 9.17
CA ASP A 401 -1.25 -10.34 8.80
C ASP A 401 -0.25 -10.32 7.64
N LEU A 402 0.84 -11.07 7.77
CA LEU A 402 1.83 -11.22 6.72
C LEU A 402 1.23 -12.05 5.59
N LEU A 403 0.95 -11.40 4.47
CA LEU A 403 0.33 -12.01 3.29
C LEU A 403 1.38 -12.66 2.37
N TRP A 404 2.51 -11.98 2.20
CA TRP A 404 3.56 -12.37 1.27
C TRP A 404 4.94 -12.05 1.82
N ASN A 405 5.89 -12.98 1.69
CA ASN A 405 7.29 -12.81 2.05
C ASN A 405 8.19 -13.56 1.06
N ASP A 406 8.43 -12.92 -0.09
CA ASP A 406 9.02 -13.50 -1.31
C ASP A 406 8.32 -14.77 -1.82
N GLY A 407 7.08 -14.94 -1.39
CA GLY A 407 6.22 -16.10 -1.64
C GLY A 407 4.96 -15.99 -0.78
N PRO A 408 3.91 -16.76 -1.10
CA PRO A 408 2.68 -16.76 -0.32
C PRO A 408 2.93 -17.26 1.10
N VAL A 409 2.40 -16.54 2.09
CA VAL A 409 2.40 -16.99 3.48
C VAL A 409 1.06 -17.64 3.76
N TRP A 410 1.10 -18.92 4.14
CA TRP A 410 -0.08 -19.73 4.37
C TRP A 410 -0.54 -19.66 5.82
N THR A 411 -1.85 -19.78 6.03
CA THR A 411 -2.41 -20.04 7.36
C THR A 411 -1.86 -21.38 7.87
N HIS A 412 -1.46 -21.42 9.13
CA HIS A 412 -0.97 -22.64 9.78
C HIS A 412 -2.06 -23.21 10.68
N CYS A 413 -2.22 -24.54 10.68
CA CYS A 413 -3.06 -25.18 11.68
C CYS A 413 -2.47 -24.89 13.07
N PRO A 414 -3.28 -24.50 14.07
CA PRO A 414 -2.80 -24.31 15.44
C PRO A 414 -2.16 -25.56 16.04
N ASN A 415 -2.46 -26.74 15.50
CA ASN A 415 -1.90 -28.02 15.95
C ASN A 415 -1.43 -28.89 14.76
N PRO A 416 -0.32 -28.52 14.08
CA PRO A 416 0.14 -29.20 12.87
C PRO A 416 0.37 -30.71 13.08
N SER A 417 0.76 -31.11 14.29
CA SER A 417 0.93 -32.50 14.71
C SER A 417 -0.36 -33.33 14.68
N VAL A 418 -1.53 -32.69 14.73
CA VAL A 418 -2.85 -33.35 14.67
C VAL A 418 -3.49 -33.21 13.30
N CYS A 419 -3.38 -32.04 12.66
CA CYS A 419 -4.06 -31.76 11.39
C CYS A 419 -3.28 -32.20 10.14
N GLY A 420 -1.95 -32.40 10.26
CA GLY A 420 -1.04 -32.46 9.12
C GLY A 420 -0.92 -31.12 8.39
N GLU A 421 -0.06 -31.05 7.38
CA GLU A 421 -0.07 -29.92 6.44
C GLU A 421 -1.22 -30.11 5.44
N PRO A 422 -2.06 -29.08 5.20
CA PRO A 422 -3.08 -29.18 4.18
C PRO A 422 -2.42 -29.39 2.80
N PRO A 423 -3.04 -30.23 1.93
CA PRO A 423 -2.68 -30.33 0.52
C PRO A 423 -2.56 -28.95 -0.11
N THR A 424 -1.67 -28.80 -1.10
CA THR A 424 -1.37 -27.51 -1.74
C THR A 424 -2.63 -26.78 -2.21
N ASP A 425 -3.61 -27.53 -2.71
CA ASP A 425 -4.86 -27.03 -3.27
C ASP A 425 -5.86 -26.53 -2.21
N LEU A 426 -5.60 -26.83 -0.93
CA LEU A 426 -6.43 -26.42 0.21
C LEU A 426 -5.75 -25.33 1.07
N ARG A 427 -4.57 -24.87 0.68
CA ARG A 427 -3.85 -23.83 1.41
C ARG A 427 -4.55 -22.49 1.24
N LYS A 428 -4.85 -21.84 2.36
CA LYS A 428 -5.42 -20.49 2.42
C LYS A 428 -4.33 -19.49 2.75
N LEU A 429 -4.28 -18.38 2.04
CA LEU A 429 -3.38 -17.26 2.37
C LEU A 429 -3.66 -16.79 3.79
N ASN A 430 -2.62 -16.35 4.48
CA ASN A 430 -2.67 -15.82 5.84
C ASN A 430 -3.38 -14.45 5.87
N VAL A 431 -4.70 -14.49 5.76
CA VAL A 431 -5.61 -13.35 5.63
C VAL A 431 -6.72 -13.48 6.64
N PHE A 432 -6.82 -12.53 7.58
CA PHE A 432 -7.94 -12.44 8.51
C PHE A 432 -8.68 -11.11 8.32
N LEU A 433 -8.82 -10.69 7.06
CA LEU A 433 -9.45 -9.43 6.68
C LEU A 433 -10.91 -9.37 7.17
N GLY A 434 -11.22 -8.34 7.94
CA GLY A 434 -12.52 -8.16 8.60
C GLY A 434 -12.81 -9.14 9.75
N ALA A 435 -11.86 -9.99 10.15
CA ALA A 435 -12.05 -10.84 11.33
C ALA A 435 -11.88 -10.01 12.63
N ARG A 436 -12.32 -10.58 13.75
CA ARG A 436 -12.09 -9.98 15.07
C ARG A 436 -10.61 -9.71 15.28
N ASN A 437 -10.27 -8.46 15.58
CA ASN A 437 -8.88 -8.06 15.80
C ASN A 437 -8.46 -8.35 17.24
N ASP A 438 -7.47 -9.24 17.42
CA ASP A 438 -6.89 -9.62 18.70
C ASP A 438 -5.56 -8.89 19.01
N ARG A 439 -5.32 -7.73 18.37
CA ARG A 439 -4.05 -6.96 18.43
C ARG A 439 -3.46 -6.83 19.83
N VAL A 440 -4.25 -6.45 20.84
CA VAL A 440 -3.75 -6.19 22.20
C VAL A 440 -3.20 -7.46 22.83
N GLU A 441 -3.97 -8.54 22.75
CA GLU A 441 -3.57 -9.84 23.28
C GLU A 441 -2.40 -10.44 22.49
N GLN A 442 -2.41 -10.29 21.17
CA GLN A 442 -1.33 -10.78 20.31
C GLN A 442 -0.01 -10.05 20.56
N LEU A 443 -0.01 -8.71 20.63
CA LEU A 443 1.20 -7.91 20.91
C LEU A 443 1.75 -8.21 22.30
N ARG A 444 0.87 -8.41 23.30
CA ARG A 444 1.27 -8.82 24.65
C ARG A 444 1.99 -10.18 24.64
N ARG A 445 1.41 -11.19 23.99
CA ARG A 445 2.02 -12.53 23.85
C ARG A 445 3.38 -12.48 23.15
N LEU A 446 3.51 -11.67 22.09
CA LEU A 446 4.78 -11.48 21.40
C LEU A 446 5.84 -10.89 22.36
N SER A 447 5.48 -9.87 23.13
CA SER A 447 6.36 -9.24 24.12
C SER A 447 6.82 -10.25 25.19
N GLU A 448 5.91 -11.05 25.73
CA GLU A 448 6.21 -12.07 26.75
C GLU A 448 7.17 -13.15 26.20
N CYS A 449 6.90 -13.69 25.01
CA CYS A 449 7.75 -14.70 24.36
C CYS A 449 9.20 -14.20 24.11
N LEU A 450 9.36 -12.91 23.79
CA LEU A 450 10.67 -12.31 23.60
C LEU A 450 11.44 -12.15 24.91
N LYS A 451 10.76 -11.76 25.99
CA LYS A 451 11.36 -11.68 27.34
C LYS A 451 11.86 -13.05 27.80
N GLU A 452 11.07 -14.10 27.58
CA GLU A 452 11.46 -15.48 27.86
C GLU A 452 12.70 -15.92 27.07
N LYS A 453 12.74 -15.64 25.75
CA LYS A 453 13.91 -15.96 24.92
C LYS A 453 15.16 -15.21 25.38
N LYS A 454 15.06 -13.91 25.69
CA LYS A 454 16.17 -13.12 26.23
C LYS A 454 16.69 -13.72 27.53
N SER A 455 15.79 -14.10 28.46
CA SER A 455 16.15 -14.75 29.72
C SER A 455 16.85 -16.10 29.50
N ARG A 456 16.36 -16.95 28.58
CA ARG A 456 17.00 -18.24 28.27
C ARG A 456 18.42 -18.06 27.72
N VAL A 457 18.61 -17.13 26.78
CA VAL A 457 19.94 -16.84 26.21
C VAL A 457 20.89 -16.30 27.27
N GLN A 458 20.41 -15.42 28.16
CA GLN A 458 21.21 -14.90 29.26
C GLN A 458 21.65 -16.02 30.22
N ASN A 459 20.72 -16.91 30.59
CA ASN A 459 21.03 -18.06 31.45
C ASN A 459 22.00 -19.06 30.79
N GLU A 460 21.97 -19.22 29.46
CA GLU A 460 22.92 -20.07 28.73
C GLU A 460 24.32 -19.45 28.64
N ILE A 461 24.42 -18.12 28.58
CA ILE A 461 25.69 -17.40 28.63
C ILE A 461 26.29 -17.48 30.04
N GLU A 462 25.48 -17.36 31.09
CA GLU A 462 25.94 -17.46 32.48
C GLU A 462 26.37 -18.89 32.89
N ARG A 463 25.95 -19.91 32.14
CA ARG A 463 26.33 -21.32 32.36
C ARG A 463 27.59 -21.75 31.59
N LYS A 464 28.09 -20.93 30.67
CA LYS A 464 29.31 -21.17 29.89
C LYS A 464 30.45 -20.30 30.40
#